data_AF-A0A3N5RIZ6-F1
#
_entry.id   AF-A0A3N5RIZ6-F1
#
_cell.length_a   1.000
_cell.length_b   1.000
_cell.length_c   1.000
_cell.angle_alpha   90.00
_cell.angle_beta   90.00
_cell.angle_gamma   90.00
#
_symmetry.space_group_name_H-M   'P 1'
#
loop_
_entity.id
_entity.type
_entity.pdbx_description
1 polymer ?
#
loop_
_entity_poly.entity_id
_entity_poly.type
_entity_poly.pdbx_seq_one_letter_code
_entity_poly.pdbx_strand_id
1 'polypeptide(L)'
;MGVQKQRETKKFSSAWRIPFLAAAVAALLAAAWAGLIRMGWQFPVWQPALAGMHGPLIISGFFGTLITLERAVALGGKWPYTGVALSAAGGIAIIAGVSGPLPALLLFGGSLGMTAIFIAILRRHRSNYTLYMAAGAFSWAVGNLLWLAGKPVFEVILWWMGFLILTIAGERLELGRLIRLNAKIHRQFNLAASLFLGGLLLSLFNLDAGTRVTSLGMLALALWMLRYDISRFTIKKPGVPRFAAVCLLSGYIWLGLAG
;
A
#
# COMPACT_ATOMS: atom_id res chain seq x y z
N MET A 1 21.86 -48.83 -7.50
CA MET A 1 22.29 -47.41 -7.70
C MET A 1 21.34 -46.78 -8.71
N GLY A 2 20.54 -45.75 -8.47
CA GLY A 2 20.31 -44.94 -7.28
C GLY A 2 18.86 -44.45 -7.31
N VAL A 3 18.19 -44.54 -6.18
CA VAL A 3 16.82 -44.06 -5.97
C VAL A 3 16.85 -42.53 -5.96
N GLN A 4 16.24 -41.90 -6.97
CA GLN A 4 15.98 -40.46 -6.99
C GLN A 4 14.97 -40.13 -5.88
N LYS A 5 15.50 -39.69 -4.75
CA LYS A 5 14.77 -39.16 -3.61
C LYS A 5 13.99 -37.93 -4.06
N GLN A 6 12.70 -38.11 -4.37
CA GLN A 6 11.74 -37.02 -4.48
C GLN A 6 11.85 -36.16 -3.21
N ARG A 7 12.32 -34.91 -3.35
CA ARG A 7 12.22 -33.91 -2.29
C ARG A 7 10.74 -33.61 -2.12
N GLU A 8 10.10 -34.30 -1.18
CA GLU A 8 8.84 -33.85 -0.59
C GLU A 8 9.04 -32.42 -0.09
N THR A 9 8.52 -31.47 -0.86
CA THR A 9 8.34 -30.11 -0.36
C THR A 9 7.24 -30.20 0.68
N LYS A 10 7.62 -30.34 1.96
CA LYS A 10 6.69 -30.18 3.09
C LYS A 10 5.92 -28.88 2.86
N LYS A 11 4.64 -29.00 2.49
CA LYS A 11 3.66 -27.91 2.59
C LYS A 11 3.60 -27.54 4.07
N PHE A 12 4.45 -26.60 4.49
CA PHE A 12 4.27 -25.95 5.79
C PHE A 12 2.84 -25.43 5.81
N SER A 13 2.03 -25.91 6.76
CA SER A 13 0.68 -25.39 6.93
C SER A 13 0.78 -23.88 7.10
N SER A 14 -0.04 -23.14 6.34
CA SER A 14 -0.08 -21.68 6.33
C SER A 14 -0.59 -21.08 7.66
N ALA A 15 -0.82 -21.91 8.68
CA ALA A 15 -1.47 -21.56 9.94
C ALA A 15 -0.70 -20.49 10.73
N TRP A 16 0.63 -20.48 10.68
CA TRP A 16 1.44 -19.49 11.37
C TRP A 16 1.29 -18.06 10.81
N ARG A 17 0.69 -17.90 9.63
CA ARG A 17 0.39 -16.59 9.01
C ARG A 17 -0.97 -16.04 9.45
N ILE A 18 -1.83 -16.88 10.03
CA ILE A 18 -3.17 -16.50 10.50
C ILE A 18 -3.11 -15.33 11.50
N PRO A 19 -2.18 -15.27 12.47
CA PRO A 19 -2.11 -14.14 13.38
C PRO A 19 -1.91 -12.79 12.68
N PHE A 20 -1.08 -12.74 11.62
CA PHE A 20 -0.86 -11.51 10.85
C PHE A 20 -2.12 -11.10 10.07
N LEU A 21 -2.82 -12.07 9.47
CA LEU A 21 -4.09 -11.82 8.79
C LEU A 21 -5.16 -11.34 9.77
N ALA A 22 -5.26 -11.97 10.95
CA ALA A 22 -6.17 -11.56 12.01
C ALA A 22 -5.88 -10.14 12.49
N ALA A 23 -4.61 -9.79 12.68
CA ALA A 23 -4.20 -8.43 13.05
C ALA A 23 -4.56 -7.40 11.95
N ALA A 24 -4.34 -7.74 10.68
CA ALA A 24 -4.73 -6.88 9.56
C ALA A 24 -6.26 -6.67 9.52
N VAL A 25 -7.06 -7.73 9.70
CA VAL A 25 -8.52 -7.64 9.77
C VAL A 25 -8.98 -6.82 10.97
N ALA A 26 -8.36 -7.00 12.14
CA ALA A 26 -8.65 -6.17 13.32
C ALA A 26 -8.37 -4.69 13.04
N ALA A 27 -7.24 -4.37 12.40
CA ALA A 27 -6.91 -3.00 11.98
C ALA A 27 -7.92 -2.43 10.97
N LEU A 28 -8.37 -3.24 10.00
CA LEU A 28 -9.42 -2.84 9.06
C LEU A 28 -10.73 -2.50 9.77
N LEU A 29 -11.19 -3.37 10.67
CA LEU A 29 -12.44 -3.17 11.41
C LEU A 29 -12.36 -1.94 12.33
N ALA A 30 -11.24 -1.78 13.04
CA ALA A 30 -11.01 -0.61 13.89
C ALA A 30 -10.90 0.68 13.06
N ALA A 31 -10.25 0.65 11.89
CA ALA A 31 -10.19 1.79 10.99
C ALA A 31 -11.57 2.16 10.43
N ALA A 32 -12.38 1.18 10.05
CA ALA A 32 -13.75 1.39 9.58
C ALA A 32 -14.61 2.01 10.68
N TRP A 33 -14.50 1.51 11.91
CA TRP A 33 -15.17 2.07 13.08
C TRP A 33 -14.75 3.51 13.36
N ALA A 34 -13.43 3.78 13.35
CA ALA A 34 -12.88 5.12 13.46
C ALA A 34 -13.41 6.05 12.36
N GLY A 35 -13.53 5.54 11.13
CA GLY A 35 -14.08 6.27 9.98
C GLY A 35 -15.54 6.64 10.16
N LEU A 36 -16.38 5.72 10.66
CA LEU A 36 -17.79 5.98 10.97
C LEU A 36 -17.93 7.11 12.01
N ILE A 37 -17.13 7.06 13.08
CA ILE A 37 -17.10 8.12 14.10
C ILE A 37 -16.69 9.46 13.47
N ARG A 38 -15.66 9.48 12.61
CA ARG A 38 -15.23 10.70 11.90
C ARG A 38 -16.31 11.29 10.98
N MET A 39 -17.18 10.45 10.42
CA MET A 39 -18.30 10.89 9.59
C MET A 39 -19.48 11.45 10.43
N GLY A 40 -19.36 11.49 11.76
CA GLY A 40 -20.36 12.04 12.67
C GLY A 40 -21.38 11.02 13.19
N TRP A 41 -21.23 9.73 12.85
CA TRP A 41 -22.06 8.68 13.43
C TRP A 41 -21.73 8.50 14.91
N GLN A 42 -22.77 8.42 15.74
CA GLN A 42 -22.68 8.31 17.20
C GLN A 42 -22.41 6.86 17.65
N PHE A 43 -21.25 6.31 17.27
CA PHE A 43 -20.82 5.00 17.74
C PHE A 43 -20.07 5.08 19.08
N PRO A 44 -20.08 4.00 19.88
CA PRO A 44 -19.26 3.90 21.08
C PRO A 44 -17.78 4.17 20.81
N VAL A 45 -17.20 5.11 21.57
CA VAL A 45 -15.78 5.45 21.55
C VAL A 45 -15.10 4.75 22.73
N TRP A 46 -14.38 3.65 22.48
CA TRP A 46 -13.66 2.94 23.54
C TRP A 46 -12.28 3.53 23.86
N GLN A 47 -11.76 4.39 22.97
CA GLN A 47 -10.54 5.17 23.22
C GLN A 47 -10.66 6.55 22.56
N PRO A 48 -10.38 7.66 23.26
CA PRO A 48 -10.60 9.02 22.74
C PRO A 48 -9.87 9.32 21.42
N ALA A 49 -8.67 8.75 21.25
CA ALA A 49 -7.85 8.98 20.07
C ALA A 49 -8.31 8.20 18.82
N LEU A 50 -9.21 7.21 18.95
CA LEU A 50 -9.51 6.26 17.86
C LEU A 50 -9.90 6.93 16.56
N ALA A 51 -10.79 7.93 16.62
CA ALA A 51 -11.28 8.65 15.46
C ALA A 51 -10.16 9.41 14.73
N GLY A 52 -9.13 9.87 15.45
CA GLY A 52 -7.93 10.46 14.85
C GLY A 52 -7.03 9.44 14.16
N MET A 53 -7.14 8.16 14.54
CA MET A 53 -6.25 7.08 14.11
C MET A 53 -6.74 6.30 12.89
N HIS A 54 -7.84 6.72 12.25
CA HIS A 54 -8.35 6.09 11.02
C HIS A 54 -7.26 5.92 9.94
N GLY A 55 -6.52 6.99 9.62
CA GLY A 55 -5.48 6.98 8.59
C GLY A 55 -4.32 6.01 8.91
N PRO A 56 -3.65 6.15 10.07
CA PRO A 56 -2.62 5.20 10.50
C PRO A 56 -3.10 3.73 10.52
N LEU A 57 -4.33 3.47 11.00
CA LEU A 57 -4.87 2.12 11.05
C LEU A 57 -5.15 1.54 9.66
N ILE A 58 -5.79 2.30 8.76
CA ILE A 58 -6.13 1.76 7.43
C ILE A 58 -4.87 1.57 6.58
N ILE A 59 -3.96 2.54 6.57
CA ILE A 59 -2.80 2.51 5.66
C ILE A 59 -1.67 1.66 6.25
N SER A 60 -1.24 1.94 7.47
CA SER A 60 -0.09 1.27 8.05
C SER A 60 -0.48 -0.01 8.80
N GLY A 61 -1.59 -0.01 9.55
CA GLY A 61 -2.07 -1.18 10.29
C GLY A 61 -2.62 -2.29 9.39
N PHE A 62 -3.52 -1.96 8.47
CA PHE A 62 -4.17 -2.92 7.57
C PHE A 62 -3.38 -3.14 6.29
N PHE A 63 -3.36 -2.17 5.37
CA PHE A 63 -2.71 -2.34 4.06
C PHE A 63 -1.21 -2.61 4.19
N GLY A 64 -0.52 -1.90 5.09
CA GLY A 64 0.89 -2.13 5.39
C GLY A 64 1.18 -3.57 5.80
N THR A 65 0.38 -4.14 6.71
CA THR A 65 0.51 -5.53 7.13
C THR A 65 0.20 -6.52 6.00
N LEU A 66 -0.93 -6.33 5.32
CA LEU A 66 -1.41 -7.28 4.31
C LEU A 66 -0.51 -7.31 3.07
N ILE A 67 -0.19 -6.14 2.51
CA ILE A 67 0.64 -6.03 1.31
C ILE A 67 2.06 -6.52 1.63
N THR A 68 2.61 -6.17 2.80
CA THR A 68 3.93 -6.67 3.22
C THR A 68 3.92 -8.19 3.43
N LEU A 69 2.84 -8.76 3.95
CA LEU A 69 2.68 -10.21 4.10
C LEU A 69 2.68 -10.91 2.72
N GLU A 70 1.92 -10.40 1.76
CA GLU A 70 1.92 -10.93 0.40
C GLU A 70 3.32 -10.90 -0.23
N ARG A 71 4.03 -9.77 -0.12
CA ARG A 71 5.40 -9.66 -0.65
C ARG A 71 6.39 -10.53 0.11
N ALA A 72 6.24 -10.70 1.42
CA ALA A 72 7.04 -11.61 2.23
C ALA A 72 6.87 -13.07 1.77
N VAL A 73 5.62 -13.48 1.48
CA VAL A 73 5.32 -14.81 0.93
C VAL A 73 5.95 -15.00 -0.45
N ALA A 74 5.86 -14.00 -1.32
CA ALA A 74 6.42 -14.05 -2.68
C ALA A 74 7.96 -14.11 -2.68
N LEU A 75 8.62 -13.34 -1.82
CA LEU A 75 10.09 -13.29 -1.74
C LEU A 75 10.70 -14.56 -1.12
N GLY A 76 9.99 -15.15 -0.15
CA GLY A 76 10.43 -16.30 0.62
C GLY A 76 11.47 -15.98 1.70
N GLY A 77 11.67 -16.92 2.64
CA GLY A 77 12.57 -16.76 3.79
C GLY A 77 11.88 -16.18 5.04
N LYS A 78 12.59 -16.15 6.18
CA LYS A 78 12.01 -15.72 7.47
C LYS A 78 12.11 -14.21 7.71
N TRP A 79 13.17 -13.57 7.21
CA TRP A 79 13.42 -12.15 7.47
C TRP A 79 12.30 -11.19 6.99
N PRO A 80 11.61 -11.41 5.83
CA PRO A 80 10.58 -10.48 5.35
C PRO A 80 9.40 -10.32 6.33
N TYR A 81 9.15 -11.36 7.13
CA TYR A 81 8.08 -11.37 8.12
C TYR A 81 8.34 -10.43 9.31
N THR A 82 9.56 -9.93 9.49
CA THR A 82 9.85 -8.90 10.49
C THR A 82 9.08 -7.61 10.20
N GLY A 83 9.05 -7.17 8.93
CA GLY A 83 8.25 -6.01 8.52
C GLY A 83 6.75 -6.22 8.74
N VAL A 84 6.26 -7.43 8.45
CA VAL A 84 4.86 -7.83 8.70
C VAL A 84 4.53 -7.74 10.20
N ALA A 85 5.39 -8.32 11.04
CA ALA A 85 5.18 -8.35 12.48
C ALA A 85 5.18 -6.96 13.10
N LEU A 86 6.10 -6.08 12.67
CA LEU A 86 6.17 -4.70 13.13
C LEU A 86 4.93 -3.89 12.70
N SER A 87 4.50 -4.04 11.45
CA SER A 87 3.28 -3.38 10.94
C SER A 87 2.03 -3.85 11.70
N ALA A 88 1.90 -5.17 11.92
CA ALA A 88 0.79 -5.76 12.65
C ALA A 88 0.79 -5.30 14.12
N ALA A 89 1.94 -5.36 14.79
CA ALA A 89 2.08 -4.94 16.18
C ALA A 89 1.78 -3.44 16.35
N GLY A 90 2.23 -2.60 15.43
CA GLY A 90 1.91 -1.17 15.44
C GLY A 90 0.41 -0.90 15.29
N GLY A 91 -0.27 -1.61 14.39
CA GLY A 91 -1.73 -1.54 14.25
C GLY A 91 -2.46 -1.97 15.53
N ILE A 92 -2.08 -3.11 16.12
CA ILE A 92 -2.67 -3.59 17.39
C ILE A 92 -2.40 -2.64 18.54
N ALA A 93 -1.21 -2.05 18.63
CA ALA A 93 -0.87 -1.07 19.65
C ALA A 93 -1.78 0.17 19.58
N ILE A 94 -2.13 0.62 18.37
CA ILE A 94 -3.12 1.70 18.18
C ILE A 94 -4.51 1.28 18.64
N ILE A 95 -4.95 0.05 18.35
CA ILE A 95 -6.28 -0.44 18.78
C ILE A 95 -6.36 -0.55 20.30
N ALA A 96 -5.26 -0.96 20.95
CA ALA A 96 -5.16 -1.12 22.39
C ALA A 96 -4.98 0.21 23.16
N GLY A 97 -4.91 1.35 22.47
CA GLY A 97 -4.77 2.66 23.11
C GLY A 97 -3.39 2.94 23.68
N VAL A 98 -2.36 2.24 23.18
CA VAL A 98 -0.96 2.51 23.57
C VAL A 98 -0.61 3.94 23.17
N SER A 99 -0.26 4.75 24.16
CA SER A 99 0.14 6.15 23.98
C SER A 99 1.63 6.28 23.66
N GLY A 100 2.05 7.48 23.26
CA GLY A 100 3.44 7.79 22.96
C GLY A 100 3.91 7.33 21.57
N PRO A 101 5.23 7.32 21.31
CA PRO A 101 5.79 7.11 19.97
C PRO A 101 5.84 5.63 19.55
N LEU A 102 5.55 4.69 20.46
CA LEU A 102 5.74 3.27 20.22
C LEU A 102 4.96 2.73 19.00
N PRO A 103 3.65 3.03 18.81
CA PRO A 103 2.95 2.55 17.63
C PRO A 103 3.53 3.13 16.33
N ALA A 104 3.93 4.41 16.33
CA ALA A 104 4.57 5.05 15.19
C ALA A 104 5.95 4.44 14.87
N LEU A 105 6.75 4.13 15.88
CA LEU A 105 8.04 3.43 15.73
C LEU A 105 7.86 2.04 15.11
N LEU A 106 6.89 1.27 15.58
CA LEU A 106 6.58 -0.05 15.05
C LEU A 106 6.14 0.03 13.58
N LEU A 107 5.23 0.95 13.25
CA LEU A 107 4.77 1.14 11.87
C LEU A 107 5.90 1.63 10.95
N PHE A 108 6.76 2.52 11.42
CA PHE A 108 7.96 2.94 10.69
C PHE A 108 8.89 1.76 10.42
N GLY A 109 9.18 0.93 11.44
CA GLY A 109 9.94 -0.30 11.27
C GLY A 109 9.31 -1.28 10.27
N GLY A 110 7.98 -1.40 10.28
CA GLY A 110 7.22 -2.18 9.29
C GLY A 110 7.44 -1.68 7.86
N SER A 111 7.37 -0.36 7.66
CA SER A 111 7.61 0.26 6.35
C SER A 111 9.06 0.16 5.86
N LEU A 112 10.04 0.19 6.76
CA LEU A 112 11.43 -0.12 6.43
C LEU A 112 11.59 -1.58 6.00
N GLY A 113 10.90 -2.51 6.68
CA GLY A 113 10.86 -3.91 6.29
C GLY A 113 10.31 -4.10 4.88
N MET A 114 9.20 -3.44 4.53
CA MET A 114 8.64 -3.47 3.18
C MET A 114 9.57 -2.86 2.12
N THR A 115 10.21 -1.75 2.46
CA THR A 115 11.22 -1.11 1.61
C THR A 115 12.39 -2.06 1.35
N ALA A 116 12.88 -2.74 2.39
CA ALA A 116 13.94 -3.75 2.27
C ALA A 116 13.52 -4.93 1.39
N ILE A 117 12.26 -5.38 1.48
CA ILE A 117 11.70 -6.44 0.63
C ILE A 117 11.78 -6.03 -0.84
N PHE A 118 11.31 -4.82 -1.19
CA PHE A 118 11.40 -4.36 -2.57
C PHE A 118 12.83 -4.11 -3.05
N ILE A 119 13.73 -3.64 -2.20
CA ILE A 119 15.17 -3.55 -2.54
C ILE A 119 15.71 -4.95 -2.86
N ALA A 120 15.37 -5.97 -2.07
CA ALA A 120 15.79 -7.34 -2.33
C ALA A 120 15.20 -7.90 -3.64
N ILE A 121 13.93 -7.60 -3.95
CA ILE A 121 13.30 -7.96 -5.22
C ILE A 121 14.01 -7.27 -6.39
N LEU A 122 14.26 -5.95 -6.31
CA LEU A 122 14.97 -5.18 -7.34
C LEU A 122 16.40 -5.67 -7.57
N ARG A 123 17.09 -6.17 -6.54
CA ARG A 123 18.42 -6.77 -6.69
C ARG A 123 18.38 -8.10 -7.44
N ARG A 124 17.27 -8.87 -7.34
CA ARG A 124 17.10 -10.14 -8.04
C ARG A 124 16.62 -9.96 -9.48
N HIS A 125 15.66 -9.06 -9.70
CA HIS A 125 15.09 -8.81 -11.03
C HIS A 125 14.62 -7.35 -11.13
N ARG A 126 15.29 -6.57 -11.99
CA ARG A 126 14.89 -5.18 -12.24
C ARG A 126 13.83 -5.11 -13.32
N SER A 127 12.68 -4.54 -12.97
CA SER A 127 11.62 -4.17 -13.90
C SER A 127 11.07 -2.79 -13.53
N ASN A 128 10.50 -2.10 -14.52
CA ASN A 128 9.92 -0.77 -14.29
C ASN A 128 8.77 -0.80 -13.27
N TYR A 129 7.93 -1.83 -13.31
CA TYR A 129 6.80 -1.97 -12.37
C TYR A 129 7.28 -2.18 -10.93
N THR A 130 8.36 -2.94 -10.72
CA THR A 130 8.94 -3.12 -9.38
C THR A 130 9.56 -1.81 -8.85
N LEU A 131 10.09 -0.94 -9.71
CA LEU A 131 10.58 0.37 -9.29
C LEU A 131 9.44 1.24 -8.73
N TYR A 132 8.26 1.24 -9.36
CA TYR A 132 7.11 1.97 -8.83
C TYR A 132 6.62 1.43 -7.50
N MET A 133 6.51 0.11 -7.36
CA MET A 133 6.13 -0.48 -6.07
C MET A 133 7.18 -0.19 -4.99
N ALA A 134 8.47 -0.20 -5.32
CA ALA A 134 9.54 0.17 -4.41
C ALA A 134 9.47 1.65 -4.00
N ALA A 135 9.16 2.55 -4.94
CA ALA A 135 8.91 3.97 -4.65
C ALA A 135 7.68 4.15 -3.76
N GLY A 136 6.64 3.32 -3.93
CA GLY A 136 5.50 3.26 -3.01
C GLY A 136 5.91 2.86 -1.60
N ALA A 137 6.66 1.77 -1.44
CA ALA A 137 7.16 1.34 -0.13
C ALA A 137 8.07 2.39 0.53
N PHE A 138 8.92 3.06 -0.25
CA PHE A 138 9.73 4.17 0.24
C PHE A 138 8.85 5.36 0.68
N SER A 139 7.82 5.68 -0.09
CA SER A 139 6.86 6.73 0.27
C SER A 139 6.15 6.42 1.59
N TRP A 140 5.83 5.15 1.84
CA TRP A 140 5.30 4.70 3.12
C TRP A 140 6.27 4.97 4.28
N ALA A 141 7.55 4.65 4.09
CA ALA A 141 8.58 4.87 5.09
C ALA A 141 8.79 6.35 5.39
N VAL A 142 8.81 7.21 4.36
CA VAL A 142 8.88 8.66 4.54
C VAL A 142 7.65 9.16 5.30
N GLY A 143 6.44 8.72 4.92
CA GLY A 143 5.21 9.09 5.62
C GLY A 143 5.23 8.70 7.11
N ASN A 144 5.62 7.47 7.43
CA ASN A 144 5.74 7.03 8.82
C ASN A 144 6.84 7.76 9.59
N LEU A 145 7.95 8.13 8.94
CA LEU A 145 9.00 8.95 9.55
C LEU A 145 8.51 10.35 9.89
N LEU A 146 7.80 11.01 8.95
CA LEU A 146 7.21 12.32 9.18
C LEU A 146 6.20 12.28 10.33
N TRP A 147 5.35 11.26 10.36
CA TRP A 147 4.39 11.07 11.44
C TRP A 147 5.07 10.82 12.79
N LEU A 148 6.10 9.98 12.81
CA LEU A 148 6.91 9.74 14.01
C LEU A 148 7.62 11.02 14.49
N ALA A 149 8.00 11.90 13.57
CA ALA A 149 8.56 13.23 13.88
C ALA A 149 7.50 14.24 14.37
N GLY A 150 6.25 13.83 14.56
CA GLY A 150 5.17 14.67 15.08
C GLY A 150 4.46 15.50 14.03
N LYS A 151 4.69 15.26 12.73
CA LYS A 151 3.96 15.96 11.66
C LYS A 151 2.48 15.58 11.69
N PRO A 152 1.57 16.55 11.46
CA PRO A 152 0.14 16.29 11.47
C PRO A 152 -0.27 15.38 10.32
N VAL A 153 -1.34 14.60 10.52
CA VAL A 153 -1.80 13.59 9.55
C VAL A 153 -2.08 14.17 8.16
N PHE A 154 -2.53 15.41 8.04
CA PHE A 154 -2.80 16.03 6.74
C PHE A 154 -1.53 16.31 5.92
N GLU A 155 -0.36 16.48 6.54
CA GLU A 155 0.94 16.56 5.84
C GLU A 155 1.42 15.16 5.41
N VAL A 156 1.15 14.15 6.25
CA VAL A 156 1.63 12.78 6.06
C VAL A 156 0.81 12.01 5.03
N ILE A 157 -0.49 12.29 4.94
CA ILE A 157 -1.44 11.48 4.18
C ILE A 157 -1.04 11.35 2.70
N LEU A 158 -0.44 12.38 2.09
CA LEU A 158 -0.01 12.33 0.69
C LEU A 158 1.06 11.25 0.47
N TRP A 159 2.02 11.12 1.40
CA TRP A 159 3.06 10.09 1.35
C TRP A 159 2.50 8.67 1.53
N TRP A 160 1.56 8.54 2.46
CA TRP A 160 0.80 7.30 2.66
C TRP A 160 -0.09 6.93 1.48
N MET A 161 -0.69 7.91 0.80
CA MET A 161 -1.40 7.69 -0.46
C MET A 161 -0.44 7.25 -1.56
N GLY A 162 0.77 7.83 -1.61
CA GLY A 162 1.84 7.42 -2.53
C GLY A 162 2.21 5.94 -2.40
N PHE A 163 2.20 5.40 -1.17
CA PHE A 163 2.36 3.96 -0.96
C PHE A 163 1.31 3.14 -1.69
N LEU A 164 0.02 3.44 -1.50
CA LEU A 164 -1.05 2.67 -2.13
C LEU A 164 -1.11 2.90 -3.63
N ILE A 165 -1.05 4.16 -4.08
CA ILE A 165 -1.17 4.54 -5.49
C ILE A 165 -0.04 3.90 -6.31
N LEU A 166 1.22 4.06 -5.89
CA LEU A 166 2.35 3.54 -6.65
C LEU A 166 2.45 2.01 -6.59
N THR A 167 2.04 1.40 -5.46
CA THR A 167 1.99 -0.06 -5.36
C THR A 167 0.93 -0.63 -6.29
N ILE A 168 -0.31 -0.13 -6.22
CA ILE A 168 -1.41 -0.58 -7.08
C ILE A 168 -1.08 -0.32 -8.55
N ALA A 169 -0.63 0.89 -8.90
CA ALA A 169 -0.28 1.24 -10.27
C ALA A 169 0.89 0.39 -10.81
N GLY A 170 1.88 0.10 -9.97
CA GLY A 170 2.98 -0.81 -10.26
C GLY A 170 2.50 -2.23 -10.55
N GLU A 171 1.68 -2.81 -9.67
CA GLU A 171 1.07 -4.15 -9.88
C GLU A 171 0.20 -4.19 -11.14
N ARG A 172 -0.54 -3.11 -11.41
CA ARG A 172 -1.33 -3.00 -12.64
C ARG A 172 -0.45 -2.98 -13.88
N LEU A 173 0.67 -2.26 -13.84
CA LEU A 173 1.65 -2.22 -14.93
C LEU A 173 2.30 -3.60 -15.15
N GLU A 174 2.56 -4.36 -14.09
CA GLU A 174 3.06 -5.74 -14.16
C GLU A 174 2.10 -6.64 -14.93
N LEU A 175 0.81 -6.58 -14.59
CA LEU A 175 -0.24 -7.36 -15.25
C LEU A 175 -0.54 -6.86 -16.68
N GLY A 176 -0.35 -5.57 -16.94
CA GLY A 176 -0.43 -4.95 -18.26
C GLY A 176 0.59 -5.50 -19.26
N ARG A 177 1.65 -6.20 -18.80
CA ARG A 177 2.61 -6.90 -19.67
C ARG A 177 1.92 -7.91 -20.61
N LEU A 178 0.80 -8.48 -20.19
CA LEU A 178 0.01 -9.41 -20.99
C LEU A 178 -0.62 -8.75 -22.23
N ILE A 179 -0.77 -7.42 -22.22
CA ILE A 179 -1.40 -6.63 -23.29
C ILE A 179 -0.35 -6.04 -24.26
N ARG A 180 0.95 -6.19 -23.99
CA ARG A 180 2.07 -5.63 -24.80
C ARG A 180 1.88 -4.13 -25.10
N LEU A 181 1.93 -3.29 -24.06
CA LEU A 181 1.87 -1.84 -24.22
C LEU A 181 3.07 -1.29 -25.02
N ASN A 182 2.81 -0.31 -25.89
CA ASN A 182 3.87 0.33 -26.69
C ASN A 182 4.73 1.29 -25.84
N ALA A 183 5.96 1.58 -26.27
CA ALA A 183 6.92 2.42 -25.54
C ALA A 183 6.37 3.83 -25.20
N LYS A 184 5.55 4.42 -26.08
CA LYS A 184 4.89 5.70 -25.83
C LYS A 184 3.96 5.67 -24.62
N ILE A 185 3.23 4.57 -24.43
CA ILE A 185 2.28 4.39 -23.32
C ILE A 185 3.03 4.23 -22.01
N HIS A 186 4.14 3.49 -22.02
CA HIS A 186 5.06 3.42 -20.88
C HIS A 186 5.64 4.79 -20.53
N ARG A 187 6.05 5.59 -21.52
CA ARG A 187 6.54 6.95 -21.27
C ARG A 187 5.49 7.84 -20.63
N GLN A 188 4.23 7.76 -21.07
CA GLN A 188 3.12 8.51 -20.45
C GLN A 188 2.93 8.13 -18.98
N PHE A 189 2.99 6.83 -18.66
CA PHE A 189 2.93 6.37 -17.28
C PHE A 189 4.10 6.93 -16.46
N ASN A 190 5.31 6.82 -16.98
CA ASN A 190 6.51 7.31 -16.30
C ASN A 190 6.41 8.82 -16.02
N LEU A 191 5.90 9.61 -16.97
CA LEU A 191 5.69 11.05 -16.77
C LEU A 191 4.64 11.33 -15.69
N ALA A 192 3.51 10.63 -15.70
CA ALA A 192 2.47 10.79 -14.67
C ALA A 192 2.97 10.40 -13.28
N ALA A 193 3.68 9.28 -13.17
CA ALA A 193 4.29 8.82 -11.92
C ALA A 193 5.40 9.77 -11.43
N SER A 194 6.20 10.33 -12.34
CA SER A 194 7.24 11.31 -11.98
C SER A 194 6.62 12.63 -11.51
N LEU A 195 5.54 13.08 -12.13
CA LEU A 195 4.79 14.27 -11.70
C LEU A 195 4.24 14.08 -10.29
N PHE A 196 3.62 12.93 -10.03
CA PHE A 196 3.11 12.55 -8.72
C PHE A 196 4.23 12.54 -7.65
N LEU A 197 5.34 11.86 -7.92
CA LEU A 197 6.50 11.81 -7.02
C LEU A 197 7.14 13.19 -6.80
N GLY A 198 7.23 14.01 -7.86
CA GLY A 198 7.71 15.38 -7.78
C GLY A 198 6.84 16.26 -6.86
N GLY A 199 5.51 16.09 -6.92
CA GLY A 199 4.58 16.73 -6.01
C GLY A 199 4.78 16.29 -4.55
N LEU A 200 4.99 15.00 -4.31
CA LEU A 200 5.30 14.48 -2.96
C LEU A 200 6.58 15.10 -2.42
N LEU A 201 7.65 15.14 -3.21
CA LEU A 201 8.91 15.77 -2.78
C LEU A 201 8.73 17.27 -2.52
N LEU A 202 7.98 17.98 -3.37
CA LEU A 202 7.68 19.40 -3.19
C LEU A 202 6.87 19.65 -1.91
N SER A 203 5.99 18.72 -1.51
CA SER A 203 5.17 18.83 -0.29
C SER A 203 5.99 18.94 1.00
N LEU A 204 7.26 18.50 0.98
CA LEU A 204 8.18 18.65 2.12
C LEU A 204 8.62 20.10 2.34
N PHE A 205 8.63 20.91 1.28
CA PHE A 205 9.08 22.30 1.32
C PHE A 205 7.91 23.28 1.26
N ASN A 206 6.90 22.98 0.44
CA ASN A 206 5.69 23.77 0.29
C ASN A 206 4.49 22.85 0.11
N LEU A 207 3.69 22.73 1.17
CA LEU A 207 2.56 21.81 1.20
C LEU A 207 1.48 22.15 0.17
N ASP A 208 1.13 23.43 -0.03
CA ASP A 208 0.08 23.83 -0.99
C ASP A 208 0.51 23.52 -2.43
N ALA A 209 1.70 23.97 -2.83
CA ALA A 209 2.23 23.69 -4.15
C ALA A 209 2.43 22.18 -4.38
N GLY A 210 2.97 21.47 -3.38
CA GLY A 210 3.16 20.02 -3.42
C GLY A 210 1.84 19.26 -3.56
N THR A 211 0.79 19.67 -2.84
CA THR A 211 -0.55 19.07 -2.94
C THR A 211 -1.10 19.23 -4.35
N ARG A 212 -1.06 20.43 -4.92
CA ARG A 212 -1.55 20.69 -6.29
C ARG A 212 -0.82 19.87 -7.34
N VAL A 213 0.51 19.77 -7.25
CA VAL A 213 1.31 18.97 -8.20
C VAL A 213 1.03 17.47 -8.02
N THR A 214 0.90 17.00 -6.78
CA THR A 214 0.55 15.59 -6.46
C THR A 214 -0.83 15.26 -7.03
N SER A 215 -1.80 16.14 -6.84
CA SER A 215 -3.16 16.08 -7.40
C SER A 215 -3.17 15.95 -8.93
N LEU A 216 -2.42 16.79 -9.64
CA LEU A 216 -2.26 16.67 -11.09
C LEU A 216 -1.65 15.31 -11.49
N GLY A 217 -0.70 14.80 -10.70
CA GLY A 217 -0.14 13.47 -10.86
C GLY A 217 -1.18 12.35 -10.65
N MET A 218 -2.04 12.46 -9.63
CA MET A 218 -3.14 11.54 -9.36
C MET A 218 -4.13 11.50 -10.51
N LEU A 219 -4.55 12.67 -11.00
CA LEU A 219 -5.45 12.79 -12.16
C LEU A 219 -4.82 12.18 -13.42
N ALA A 220 -3.54 12.46 -13.68
CA ALA A 220 -2.83 11.89 -14.83
C ALA A 220 -2.72 10.35 -14.74
N LEU A 221 -2.41 9.81 -13.56
CA LEU A 221 -2.38 8.36 -13.32
C LEU A 221 -3.77 7.74 -13.47
N ALA A 222 -4.80 8.34 -12.90
CA ALA A 222 -6.19 7.88 -13.02
C ALA A 222 -6.64 7.81 -14.49
N LEU A 223 -6.40 8.86 -15.27
CA LEU A 223 -6.72 8.90 -16.70
C LEU A 223 -5.94 7.85 -17.48
N TRP A 224 -4.65 7.66 -17.17
CA TRP A 224 -3.85 6.63 -17.80
C TRP A 224 -4.39 5.23 -17.48
N MET A 225 -4.74 4.94 -16.22
CA MET A 225 -5.24 3.64 -15.79
C MET A 225 -6.61 3.33 -16.37
N LEU A 226 -7.54 4.31 -16.39
CA LEU A 226 -8.84 4.17 -17.05
C LEU A 226 -8.70 3.83 -18.54
N ARG A 227 -7.69 4.40 -19.21
CA ARG A 227 -7.48 4.21 -20.64
C ARG A 227 -6.76 2.92 -20.98
N TYR A 228 -5.72 2.54 -20.22
CA TYR A 228 -4.77 1.51 -20.65
C TYR A 228 -4.72 0.27 -19.75
N ASP A 229 -5.36 0.26 -18.57
CA ASP A 229 -5.38 -0.92 -17.70
C ASP A 229 -6.26 -2.05 -18.25
N ILE A 230 -5.94 -3.29 -17.89
CA ILE A 230 -6.67 -4.49 -18.32
C ILE A 230 -8.12 -4.52 -17.84
N SER A 231 -8.45 -3.80 -16.75
CA SER A 231 -9.78 -3.82 -16.14
C SER A 231 -10.88 -3.40 -17.12
N ARG A 232 -10.57 -2.55 -18.11
CA ARG A 232 -11.51 -2.15 -19.17
C ARG A 232 -11.99 -3.32 -20.05
N PHE A 233 -11.17 -4.37 -20.14
CA PHE A 233 -11.50 -5.59 -20.87
C PHE A 233 -12.12 -6.63 -19.94
N THR A 234 -11.57 -6.75 -18.73
CA THR A 234 -12.02 -7.73 -17.73
C THR A 234 -13.43 -7.47 -17.23
N ILE A 235 -13.90 -6.22 -17.24
CA ILE A 235 -15.30 -5.86 -16.91
C ILE A 235 -16.34 -6.59 -17.78
N LYS A 236 -15.96 -7.01 -19.00
CA LYS A 236 -16.84 -7.77 -19.91
C LYS A 236 -16.90 -9.27 -19.61
N LYS A 237 -16.02 -9.80 -18.75
CA LYS A 237 -15.97 -11.22 -18.39
C LYS A 237 -16.82 -11.48 -17.15
N PRO A 238 -17.75 -12.45 -17.13
CA PRO A 238 -18.61 -12.70 -15.98
C PRO A 238 -17.86 -13.24 -14.74
N GLY A 239 -18.49 -13.14 -13.57
CA GLY A 239 -17.99 -13.68 -12.30
C GLY A 239 -17.02 -12.75 -11.55
N VAL A 240 -16.08 -13.36 -10.82
CA VAL A 240 -15.06 -12.66 -10.01
C VAL A 240 -14.26 -11.62 -10.81
N PRO A 241 -13.83 -11.87 -12.06
CA PRO A 241 -13.11 -10.88 -12.84
C PRO A 241 -13.89 -9.58 -13.05
N ARG A 242 -15.22 -9.65 -13.25
CA ARG A 242 -16.08 -8.46 -13.39
C ARG A 242 -16.10 -7.65 -12.11
N PHE A 243 -16.31 -8.32 -10.97
CA PHE A 243 -16.38 -7.66 -9.67
C PHE A 243 -15.08 -6.92 -9.37
N ALA A 244 -13.93 -7.58 -9.53
CA ALA A 244 -12.63 -6.95 -9.34
C ALA A 244 -12.41 -5.75 -10.29
N ALA A 245 -12.82 -5.88 -11.56
CA ALA A 245 -12.72 -4.79 -12.52
C ALA A 245 -13.60 -3.58 -12.14
N VAL A 246 -14.82 -3.80 -11.63
CA VAL A 246 -15.70 -2.73 -11.16
C VAL A 246 -15.08 -2.00 -9.97
N CYS A 247 -14.55 -2.74 -8.98
CA CYS A 247 -13.86 -2.14 -7.82
C CYS A 247 -12.62 -1.34 -8.21
N LEU A 248 -11.85 -1.83 -9.20
CA LEU A 248 -10.66 -1.11 -9.68
C LEU A 248 -11.05 0.16 -10.45
N LEU A 249 -12.03 0.07 -11.36
CA LEU A 249 -12.47 1.22 -12.14
C LEU A 249 -13.11 2.30 -11.25
N SER A 250 -13.89 1.91 -10.23
CA SER A 250 -14.40 2.88 -9.25
C SER A 250 -13.26 3.52 -8.45
N GLY A 251 -12.23 2.75 -8.10
CA GLY A 251 -11.02 3.26 -7.48
C GLY A 251 -10.28 4.28 -8.36
N TYR A 252 -10.22 4.08 -9.68
CA TYR A 252 -9.60 5.05 -10.59
C TYR A 252 -10.41 6.34 -10.71
N ILE A 253 -11.75 6.24 -10.74
CA ILE A 253 -12.62 7.43 -10.72
C ILE A 253 -12.41 8.20 -9.42
N TRP A 254 -12.40 7.50 -8.27
CA TRP A 254 -12.13 8.12 -6.99
C TRP A 254 -10.75 8.80 -6.96
N LEU A 255 -9.71 8.15 -7.49
CA LEU A 255 -8.37 8.72 -7.59
C LEU A 255 -8.35 10.01 -8.42
N GLY A 256 -9.09 10.04 -9.53
CA GLY A 256 -9.21 11.21 -10.38
C GLY A 256 -10.08 12.35 -9.82
N LEU A 257 -11.03 12.04 -8.92
CA LEU A 257 -11.81 13.05 -8.20
C LEU A 257 -11.07 13.60 -6.97
N ALA A 258 -10.24 12.77 -6.34
CA ALA A 258 -9.41 13.16 -5.22
C ALA A 258 -8.17 13.98 -5.64
N GLY A 259 -7.72 13.78 -6.88
CA GLY A 259 -6.64 14.58 -7.49
C GLY A 259 -7.17 15.86 -8.06
#